data_AF-A0A2I2MBR8-F1
#
_entry.id   AF-A0A2I2MBR8-F1
#
_cell.length_a   1.000
_cell.length_b   1.000
_cell.length_c   1.000
_cell.angle_alpha   90.00
_cell.angle_beta   90.00
_cell.angle_gamma   90.00
#
_symmetry.space_group_name_H-M   'P 1'
#
loop_
_entity.id
_entity.type
_entity.pdbx_description
1 polymer ?
#
loop_
_entity_poly.entity_id
_entity_poly.type
_entity_poly.pdbx_seq_one_letter_code
_entity_poly.pdbx_strand_id
1 'polypeptide(L)'
;MYRIKEIAKSKGIQMKEIAKQIGVEANTLSRINSGDSTNVATLQAIAKILDVNIKELFKGDATITVVIEEKLFTFHSKEDFKNFAKEI
;
A
#
# COMPACT_ATOMS: atom_id res chain seq x y z
N MET A 1 -5.85 -5.12 -5.30
CA MET A 1 -6.21 -3.68 -5.19
C MET A 1 -5.01 -2.91 -4.65
N TYR A 2 -4.82 -1.66 -5.07
CA TYR A 2 -3.72 -0.80 -4.60
C TYR A 2 -4.21 0.25 -3.58
N ARG A 3 -3.26 0.89 -2.89
CA ARG A 3 -3.46 1.97 -1.90
C ARG A 3 -2.96 3.33 -2.38
N ILE A 4 -2.79 3.50 -3.69
CA ILE A 4 -2.21 4.71 -4.31
C ILE A 4 -2.92 5.97 -3.80
N LYS A 5 -4.27 5.96 -3.78
CA LYS A 5 -5.07 7.10 -3.31
C LYS A 5 -4.86 7.42 -1.83
N GLU A 6 -4.69 6.40 -0.99
CA GLU A 6 -4.46 6.58 0.45
C GLU A 6 -3.09 7.20 0.71
N ILE A 7 -2.05 6.69 0.05
CA ILE A 7 -0.68 7.21 0.14
C ILE A 7 -0.60 8.64 -0.39
N ALA A 8 -1.17 8.89 -1.58
CA ALA A 8 -1.23 10.23 -2.17
C ALA A 8 -1.86 11.25 -1.23
N LYS A 9 -3.00 10.90 -0.62
CA LYS A 9 -3.68 11.75 0.37
C LYS A 9 -2.80 12.03 1.59
N SER A 10 -2.11 11.02 2.13
CA SER A 10 -1.20 11.20 3.28
C SER A 10 -0.02 12.12 2.98
N LYS A 11 0.39 12.22 1.71
CA LYS A 11 1.48 13.07 1.23
C LYS A 11 1.02 14.41 0.64
N GLY A 12 -0.28 14.71 0.67
CA GLY A 12 -0.84 15.94 0.08
C GLY A 12 -0.76 16.00 -1.46
N ILE A 13 -0.54 14.87 -2.13
CA ILE A 13 -0.43 14.78 -3.59
C ILE A 13 -1.80 14.45 -4.19
N GLN A 14 -2.19 15.13 -5.26
CA GLN A 14 -3.46 14.84 -5.92
C GLN A 14 -3.31 13.71 -6.95
N MET A 15 -4.29 12.80 -7.01
CA MET A 15 -4.30 11.71 -8.02
C MET A 15 -4.17 12.23 -9.45
N LYS A 16 -4.73 13.40 -9.76
CA LYS A 16 -4.62 14.04 -11.08
C LYS A 16 -3.18 14.44 -11.43
N GLU A 17 -2.36 14.79 -10.44
CA GLU A 17 -0.96 15.16 -10.64
C GLU A 17 -0.13 13.93 -10.95
N ILE A 18 -0.37 12.83 -10.24
CA ILE A 18 0.26 11.52 -10.50
C ILE A 18 -0.10 11.06 -11.91
N ALA A 19 -1.38 11.09 -12.28
CA ALA A 19 -1.88 10.69 -13.59
C ALA A 19 -1.21 11.51 -14.72
N LYS A 20 -1.13 12.83 -14.54
CA LYS A 20 -0.42 13.74 -15.47
C LYS A 20 1.05 13.39 -15.61
N GLN A 21 1.75 13.10 -14.52
CA GLN A 21 3.19 12.78 -14.54
C GLN A 21 3.49 11.43 -15.21
N ILE A 22 2.60 10.44 -15.09
CA ILE A 22 2.76 9.13 -15.74
C ILE A 22 2.10 9.05 -17.12
N GLY A 23 1.51 10.16 -17.62
CA GLY A 23 0.94 10.24 -18.96
C GLY A 23 -0.35 9.45 -19.15
N VAL A 24 -1.20 9.34 -18.13
CA VAL A 24 -2.49 8.64 -18.20
C VAL A 24 -3.65 9.53 -17.76
N GLU A 25 -4.85 9.18 -18.18
CA GLU A 25 -6.08 9.82 -17.71
C GLU A 25 -6.31 9.59 -16.21
N ALA A 26 -6.86 10.59 -15.52
CA ALA A 26 -7.18 10.49 -14.10
C ALA A 26 -8.13 9.31 -13.79
N ASN A 27 -9.07 9.03 -14.70
CA ASN A 27 -9.96 7.87 -14.59
C ASN A 27 -9.17 6.55 -14.69
N THR A 28 -8.19 6.45 -15.58
CA THR A 28 -7.32 5.28 -15.69
C THR A 28 -6.57 5.02 -14.40
N LEU A 29 -5.97 6.05 -13.79
CA LEU A 29 -5.31 5.90 -12.48
C LEU A 29 -6.30 5.49 -11.38
N SER A 30 -7.53 6.01 -11.40
CA SER A 30 -8.58 5.63 -10.45
C SER A 30 -8.96 4.14 -10.58
N ARG A 31 -9.12 3.64 -11.81
CA ARG A 31 -9.39 2.21 -12.03
C ARG A 31 -8.20 1.33 -11.64
N ILE A 32 -6.97 1.74 -11.99
CA ILE A 32 -5.75 1.05 -11.54
C ILE A 32 -5.79 0.93 -10.02
N ASN A 33 -5.98 2.05 -9.29
CA ASN A 33 -6.06 2.03 -7.83
C ASN A 33 -7.08 1.00 -7.31
N SER A 34 -8.25 0.90 -7.93
CA SER A 34 -9.33 -0.02 -7.54
C SER A 34 -9.06 -1.49 -7.89
N GLY A 35 -8.18 -1.78 -8.85
CA GLY A 35 -7.78 -3.16 -9.17
C GLY A 35 -7.54 -3.47 -10.64
N ASP A 36 -7.69 -2.50 -11.55
CA ASP A 36 -7.32 -2.72 -12.95
C ASP A 36 -5.84 -3.12 -13.07
N SER A 37 -5.58 -4.02 -14.01
CA SER A 37 -4.22 -4.44 -14.33
C SER A 37 -3.43 -3.27 -14.94
N THR A 38 -2.16 -3.18 -14.58
CA THR A 38 -1.21 -2.24 -15.18
C THR A 38 0.16 -2.89 -15.22
N ASN A 39 1.10 -2.28 -15.93
CA ASN A 39 2.46 -2.80 -16.03
C ASN A 39 3.31 -2.35 -14.83
N VAL A 40 4.41 -3.08 -14.59
CA VAL A 40 5.34 -2.81 -13.48
C VAL A 40 5.99 -1.43 -13.61
N ALA A 41 6.27 -0.96 -14.82
CA ALA A 41 6.89 0.35 -15.05
C ALA A 41 5.99 1.51 -14.57
N THR A 42 4.67 1.42 -14.79
CA THR A 42 3.68 2.36 -14.27
C THR A 42 3.67 2.37 -12.74
N LEU A 43 3.69 1.19 -12.12
CA LEU A 43 3.76 1.08 -10.66
C LEU A 43 5.07 1.65 -10.09
N GLN A 44 6.20 1.43 -10.76
CA GLN A 44 7.49 2.03 -10.38
C GLN A 44 7.46 3.55 -10.48
N ALA A 45 6.87 4.10 -11.54
CA ALA A 45 6.73 5.54 -11.71
C ALA A 45 5.85 6.15 -10.60
N ILE A 46 4.71 5.51 -10.29
CA ILE A 46 3.83 5.94 -9.20
C ILE A 46 4.56 5.88 -7.85
N ALA A 47 5.28 4.80 -7.56
CA ALA A 47 6.04 4.64 -6.32
C ALA A 47 7.13 5.71 -6.18
N LYS A 48 7.81 6.06 -7.28
CA LYS A 48 8.80 7.14 -7.32
C LYS A 48 8.17 8.51 -7.05
N ILE A 49 7.03 8.82 -7.66
CA ILE A 49 6.30 10.08 -7.43
C ILE A 49 5.85 10.18 -5.97
N LEU A 50 5.40 9.06 -5.41
CA LEU A 50 4.94 8.99 -4.04
C LEU A 50 6.07 8.80 -3.03
N ASP A 51 7.33 8.67 -3.45
CA ASP A 51 8.49 8.41 -2.58
C ASP A 51 8.22 7.26 -1.57
N VAL A 52 7.89 6.09 -2.10
CA VAL A 52 7.64 4.85 -1.34
C VAL A 52 8.24 3.66 -2.07
N ASN A 53 8.41 2.53 -1.38
CA ASN A 53 8.71 1.28 -2.05
C ASN A 53 7.49 0.79 -2.85
N ILE A 54 7.72 0.18 -4.02
CA ILE A 54 6.64 -0.35 -4.87
C ILE A 54 5.70 -1.30 -4.12
N LYS A 55 6.21 -2.07 -3.14
CA LYS A 55 5.40 -3.00 -2.32
C LYS A 55 4.34 -2.27 -1.48
N GLU A 56 4.58 -1.02 -1.11
CA GLU A 56 3.65 -0.22 -0.30
C GLU A 56 2.44 0.22 -1.10
N LEU A 57 2.52 0.25 -2.43
CA LEU A 57 1.37 0.52 -3.29
C LEU A 57 0.30 -0.56 -3.18
N PHE A 58 0.66 -1.78 -2.76
CA PHE A 58 -0.29 -2.88 -2.64
C PHE A 58 -1.07 -2.77 -1.33
N LYS A 59 -2.35 -3.13 -1.37
CA LYS A 59 -3.06 -3.44 -0.12
C LYS A 59 -2.44 -4.70 0.47
N GLY A 60 -1.51 -4.53 1.40
CA GLY A 60 -1.12 -5.61 2.29
C GLY A 60 -2.28 -5.94 3.21
N ASP A 61 -2.41 -7.23 3.56
CA ASP A 61 -3.17 -7.59 4.75
C ASP A 61 -2.50 -6.88 5.92
N ALA A 62 -3.27 -6.13 6.69
CA ALA A 62 -2.75 -5.42 7.86
C ALA A 62 -2.18 -6.46 8.81
N THR A 63 -0.86 -6.62 8.79
CA THR A 63 -0.16 -7.61 9.59
C THR A 63 0.56 -6.93 10.73
N ILE A 64 0.38 -7.47 11.93
CA ILE A 64 1.15 -7.08 13.11
C ILE A 64 2.28 -8.08 13.20
N THR A 65 3.53 -7.64 13.12
CA THR A 65 4.70 -8.50 13.33
C THR A 65 5.41 -8.06 14.61
N VAL A 66 5.65 -8.99 15.53
CA VAL A 66 6.39 -8.74 16.77
C VAL A 66 7.55 -9.74 16.89
N VAL A 67 8.62 -9.29 17.54
CA VAL A 67 9.79 -10.13 17.83
C VAL A 67 9.88 -10.28 19.34
N ILE A 68 9.80 -11.53 19.82
CA ILE A 68 9.89 -11.88 21.25
C ILE A 68 10.93 -12.99 21.37
N GLU A 69 11.98 -12.79 22.17
CA GLU A 69 13.04 -13.78 22.38
C GLU A 69 13.59 -14.36 21.07
N GLU A 70 13.93 -13.49 20.11
CA GLU A 70 14.42 -13.85 18.76
C GLU A 70 13.42 -14.62 17.86
N LYS A 71 12.19 -14.89 18.32
CA LYS A 71 11.13 -15.49 17.52
C LYS A 71 10.26 -14.41 16.86
N LEU A 72 9.96 -14.61 15.59
CA LEU A 72 9.07 -13.76 14.82
C LEU A 72 7.63 -14.29 14.90
N PHE A 73 6.70 -13.43 15.32
CA PHE A 73 5.26 -13.74 15.33
C PHE A 73 4.54 -12.76 14.40
N THR A 74 3.79 -13.30 13.44
CA THR A 74 3.02 -12.52 12.47
C THR A 74 1.54 -12.79 12.67
N PHE A 75 0.76 -11.73 12.84
CA PHE A 75 -0.69 -11.78 13.04
C PHE A 75 -1.38 -11.05 11.90
N HIS A 76 -2.49 -11.58 11.42
CA HIS A 76 -3.26 -11.00 10.30
C HIS A 76 -4.50 -10.24 10.77
N SER A 77 -4.75 -10.19 12.08
CA SER A 77 -5.81 -9.39 12.67
C SER A 77 -5.40 -8.82 14.02
N LYS A 78 -6.06 -7.73 14.42
CA LYS A 78 -5.90 -7.16 15.76
C LYS A 78 -6.39 -8.11 16.85
N GLU A 79 -7.36 -8.98 16.54
CA GLU A 79 -7.95 -9.90 17.52
C GLU A 79 -7.00 -11.05 17.83
N ASP A 80 -6.38 -11.64 16.80
CA ASP A 80 -5.38 -12.71 16.97
C ASP A 80 -4.20 -12.22 17.80
N PHE A 81 -3.72 -11.00 17.51
CA PHE A 81 -2.67 -10.37 18.30
C PHE A 81 -3.09 -10.14 19.76
N LYS A 82 -4.32 -9.67 20.02
CA LYS A 82 -4.82 -9.48 21.39
C LYS A 82 -4.93 -10.79 22.16
N ASN A 83 -5.38 -11.85 21.51
CA ASN A 83 -5.50 -13.16 22.17
C ASN A 83 -4.12 -13.70 22.51
N PHE A 84 -3.18 -13.67 21.58
CA PHE A 84 -1.77 -14.00 21.84
C PHE A 84 -1.18 -13.17 22.99
N ALA A 85 -1.39 -11.86 22.99
CA ALA A 85 -0.86 -10.96 24.01
C ALA A 85 -1.46 -11.18 25.42
N LYS A 86 -2.61 -11.87 25.55
CA LYS A 86 -3.20 -12.26 26.84
C LYS A 86 -2.64 -13.59 27.37
N GLU A 87 -2.04 -14.40 26.49
CA GLU A 87 -1.51 -15.72 26.81
C GLU A 87 -0.04 -15.71 27.22
N ILE A 88 0.64 -14.57 27.05
CA ILE A 88 2.03 -14.33 27.44
C ILE A 88 2.15 -13.49 28.72
#